data_AF-A0A960D1D8-F1
#
_entry.id   AF-A0A960D1D8-F1
#
_cell.length_a   1.000
_cell.length_b   1.000
_cell.length_c   1.000
_cell.angle_alpha   90.00
_cell.angle_beta   90.00
_cell.angle_gamma   90.00
#
_symmetry.space_group_name_H-M   'P 1'
#
loop_
_entity.id
_entity.type
_entity.pdbx_description
1 polymer ?
#
loop_
_entity_poly.entity_id
_entity_poly.type
_entity_poly.pdbx_seq_one_letter_code
_entity_poly.pdbx_strand_id
1 'polypeptide(L)'
;LGGFELAGLHPVLVRAFNVLRQYPEDAVAAAWRQMQSLLAPGGFIVDGTCDELGRRSCWVLLDTGGPVSLTLACDPRHIEKPSDLAERLPKVLIHHNVSGEPVHALLTAADHAWAAAAGQSVFGPRARWRAMLTALADAGVPVQPQRRSIRDGLLTVPWATVAPRPDL
;
A
#
# COMPACT_ATOMS: atom_id res chain seq x y z
N LEU A 1 25.77 -1.69 -1.95
CA LEU A 1 24.40 -2.24 -1.76
C LEU A 1 24.52 -3.75 -1.89
N GLY A 2 23.97 -4.49 -0.92
CA GLY A 2 23.92 -5.95 -0.86
C GLY A 2 22.80 -6.36 0.11
N GLY A 3 22.26 -7.57 -0.02
CA GLY A 3 21.16 -8.08 0.81
C GLY A 3 19.90 -8.50 0.05
N PHE A 4 19.89 -8.42 -1.29
CA PHE A 4 18.75 -8.77 -2.16
C PHE A 4 19.06 -9.92 -3.12
N GLU A 5 20.19 -10.61 -2.94
CA GLU A 5 20.69 -11.74 -3.73
C GLU A 5 19.93 -13.05 -3.47
N LEU A 6 18.97 -13.04 -2.54
CA LEU A 6 18.11 -14.17 -2.15
C LEU A 6 18.88 -15.47 -1.86
N ALA A 7 20.17 -15.37 -1.50
CA ALA A 7 21.10 -16.50 -1.32
C ALA A 7 21.13 -17.49 -2.52
N GLY A 8 20.89 -17.00 -3.74
CA GLY A 8 20.80 -17.84 -4.95
C GLY A 8 19.53 -18.68 -5.05
N LEU A 9 18.54 -18.43 -4.18
CA LEU A 9 17.24 -19.09 -4.23
C LEU A 9 16.33 -18.45 -5.29
N HIS A 10 15.34 -19.23 -5.73
CA HIS A 10 14.26 -18.79 -6.62
C HIS A 10 12.89 -18.88 -5.94
N PRO A 11 12.54 -17.94 -5.05
CA PRO A 11 11.31 -18.02 -4.29
C PRO A 11 10.09 -17.65 -5.13
N VAL A 12 8.93 -18.23 -4.78
CA VAL A 12 7.62 -17.81 -5.29
C VAL A 12 7.06 -16.58 -4.58
N LEU A 13 7.60 -16.25 -3.39
CA LEU A 13 7.21 -15.08 -2.63
C LEU A 13 8.40 -14.54 -1.82
N VAL A 14 8.70 -13.26 -1.98
CA VAL A 14 9.60 -12.50 -1.10
C VAL A 14 8.78 -11.51 -0.31
N ARG A 15 8.94 -11.48 1.02
CA ARG A 15 8.30 -10.50 1.90
C ARG A 15 9.36 -9.62 2.54
N ALA A 16 9.45 -8.37 2.09
CA ALA A 16 10.42 -7.38 2.55
C ALA A 16 9.72 -6.26 3.33
N PHE A 17 9.23 -6.56 4.54
CA PHE A 17 8.62 -5.54 5.42
C PHE A 17 9.66 -4.80 6.24
N ASN A 18 9.59 -3.47 6.25
CA ASN A 18 10.50 -2.54 6.95
C ASN A 18 11.97 -2.62 6.51
N VAL A 19 12.28 -3.34 5.42
CA VAL A 19 13.66 -3.52 4.91
C VAL A 19 14.13 -2.28 4.17
N LEU A 20 13.38 -1.83 3.16
CA LEU A 20 13.78 -0.72 2.29
C LEU A 20 13.53 0.67 2.90
N ARG A 21 12.89 0.74 4.08
CA ARG A 21 12.47 2.01 4.71
C ARG A 21 13.64 2.97 4.97
N GLN A 22 14.83 2.43 5.23
CA GLN A 22 16.03 3.21 5.56
C GLN A 22 16.93 3.52 4.35
N TYR A 23 16.61 2.94 3.18
CA TYR A 23 17.40 3.14 1.97
C TYR A 23 17.07 4.51 1.37
N PRO A 24 17.99 5.10 0.57
CA PRO A 24 17.62 6.23 -0.28
C PRO A 24 16.60 5.76 -1.33
N GLU A 25 15.76 6.68 -1.78
CA GLU A 25 14.61 6.35 -2.62
C GLU A 25 15.01 5.79 -3.99
N ASP A 26 16.06 6.35 -4.59
CA ASP A 26 16.65 5.92 -5.87
C ASP A 26 17.21 4.49 -5.83
N ALA A 27 17.57 3.96 -4.64
CA ALA A 27 18.03 2.59 -4.48
C ALA A 27 16.91 1.55 -4.50
N VAL A 28 15.65 1.95 -4.29
CA VAL A 28 14.51 1.01 -4.24
C VAL A 28 14.35 0.28 -5.58
N ALA A 29 14.38 1.01 -6.70
CA ALA A 29 14.19 0.43 -8.03
C ALA A 29 15.30 -0.58 -8.38
N ALA A 30 16.52 -0.36 -7.91
CA ALA A 30 17.62 -1.32 -8.09
C ALA A 30 17.40 -2.58 -7.25
N ALA A 31 17.00 -2.43 -5.98
CA ALA A 31 16.70 -3.56 -5.10
C ALA A 31 15.54 -4.41 -5.61
N TRP A 32 14.46 -3.77 -6.11
CA TRP A 32 13.34 -4.45 -6.74
C TRP A 32 13.78 -5.28 -7.95
N ARG A 33 14.51 -4.66 -8.89
CA ARG A 33 15.02 -5.37 -10.09
C ARG A 33 15.88 -6.58 -9.71
N GLN A 34 16.73 -6.45 -8.70
CA GLN A 34 17.58 -7.55 -8.22
C GLN A 34 16.72 -8.71 -7.69
N MET A 35 15.77 -8.44 -6.79
CA MET A 35 14.86 -9.47 -6.28
C MET A 35 14.00 -10.10 -7.39
N GLN A 36 13.45 -9.28 -8.30
CA GLN A 36 12.59 -9.75 -9.40
C GLN A 36 13.34 -10.70 -10.33
N SER A 37 14.62 -10.42 -10.62
CA SER A 37 15.45 -11.26 -11.48
C SER A 37 15.70 -12.67 -10.90
N LEU A 38 15.48 -12.83 -9.60
CA LEU A 38 15.69 -14.08 -8.87
C LEU A 38 14.38 -14.79 -8.53
N LEU A 39 13.20 -14.24 -8.81
CA LEU A 39 11.93 -14.93 -8.53
C LEU A 39 11.77 -16.21 -9.37
N ALA A 40 11.07 -17.20 -8.82
CA ALA A 40 10.52 -18.28 -9.63
C ALA A 40 9.47 -17.72 -10.63
N PRO A 41 9.18 -18.40 -11.75
CA PRO A 41 8.12 -18.00 -12.66
C PRO A 41 6.78 -17.78 -11.94
N GLY A 42 6.16 -16.62 -12.13
CA GLY A 42 4.92 -16.25 -11.46
C GLY A 42 5.07 -15.88 -9.98
N GLY A 43 6.31 -15.69 -9.50
CA GLY A 43 6.59 -15.25 -8.13
C GLY A 43 6.24 -13.78 -7.90
N PHE A 44 6.16 -13.41 -6.62
CA PHE A 44 5.83 -12.05 -6.19
C PHE A 44 6.81 -11.52 -5.14
N ILE A 45 6.91 -10.19 -5.05
CA ILE A 45 7.54 -9.49 -3.94
C ILE A 45 6.48 -8.64 -3.25
N VAL A 46 6.53 -8.61 -1.92
CA VAL A 46 5.78 -7.66 -1.10
C VAL A 46 6.79 -6.76 -0.41
N ASP A 47 6.93 -5.53 -0.91
CA ASP A 47 7.72 -4.47 -0.28
C ASP A 47 6.79 -3.61 0.58
N GLY A 48 6.96 -3.67 1.89
CA GLY A 48 6.01 -3.11 2.84
C GLY A 48 6.66 -2.36 3.98
N THR A 49 5.86 -1.55 4.65
CA THR A 49 6.21 -0.91 5.92
C THR A 49 5.05 -1.07 6.88
N CYS A 50 5.34 -1.29 8.16
CA CYS A 50 4.33 -1.36 9.22
C CYS A 50 4.79 -0.67 10.50
N ASP A 51 3.84 -0.42 11.40
CA ASP A 51 4.13 -0.08 12.80
C ASP A 51 4.59 -1.32 13.58
N GLU A 52 5.04 -1.10 14.81
CA GLU A 52 5.63 -2.10 15.70
C GLU A 52 4.61 -3.19 16.06
N LEU A 53 3.33 -2.84 16.10
CA LEU A 53 2.23 -3.73 16.42
C LEU A 53 1.56 -4.36 15.18
N GLY A 54 1.98 -3.95 13.96
CA GLY A 54 1.37 -4.38 12.70
C GLY A 54 -0.07 -3.91 12.48
N ARG A 55 -0.55 -2.92 13.25
CA ARG A 55 -1.91 -2.36 13.15
C ARG A 55 -2.05 -1.34 12.03
N ARG A 56 -0.95 -0.84 11.49
CA ARG A 56 -0.87 0.10 10.38
C ARG A 56 0.20 -0.38 9.43
N SER A 57 -0.20 -0.77 8.22
CA SER A 57 0.72 -1.33 7.23
C SER A 57 0.38 -0.81 5.84
N CYS A 58 1.39 -0.55 5.03
CA CYS A 58 1.22 -0.36 3.60
C CYS A 58 2.23 -1.21 2.84
N TRP A 59 1.86 -1.73 1.67
CA TRP A 59 2.80 -2.46 0.83
C TRP A 59 2.50 -2.33 -0.65
N VAL A 60 3.58 -2.38 -1.45
CA VAL A 60 3.52 -2.59 -2.88
C VAL A 60 3.66 -4.08 -3.15
N LEU A 61 2.76 -4.62 -3.95
CA LEU A 61 2.92 -5.94 -4.57
C LEU A 61 3.66 -5.75 -5.88
N LEU A 62 4.70 -6.55 -6.12
CA LEU A 62 5.39 -6.63 -7.39
C LEU A 62 5.29 -8.05 -7.94
N ASP A 63 5.17 -8.17 -9.26
CA ASP A 63 5.42 -9.41 -9.99
C ASP A 63 6.81 -9.35 -10.65
N THR A 64 7.08 -10.25 -11.60
CA THR A 64 8.35 -10.26 -12.35
C THR A 64 8.51 -9.07 -13.31
N GLY A 65 7.42 -8.39 -13.67
CA GLY A 65 7.41 -7.26 -14.61
C GLY A 65 7.43 -5.88 -13.94
N GLY A 66 6.99 -5.77 -12.69
CA GLY A 66 6.96 -4.48 -12.00
C GLY A 66 6.00 -4.41 -10.82
N PRO A 67 5.77 -3.21 -10.29
CA PRO A 67 4.75 -2.97 -9.28
C PRO A 67 3.33 -3.13 -9.86
N VAL A 68 2.50 -3.87 -9.13
CA VAL A 68 1.14 -4.27 -9.53
C VAL A 68 0.08 -3.47 -8.77
N SER A 69 0.26 -3.31 -7.46
CA SER A 69 -0.74 -2.64 -6.61
C SER A 69 -0.13 -2.07 -5.34
N LEU A 70 -0.74 -1.02 -4.81
CA LEU A 70 -0.56 -0.58 -3.43
C LEU A 70 -1.72 -1.09 -2.58
N THR A 71 -1.42 -1.59 -1.39
CA THR A 71 -2.42 -1.87 -0.35
C THR A 71 -2.11 -1.09 0.91
N LEU A 72 -3.12 -0.42 1.46
CA LEU A 72 -3.14 0.10 2.82
C LEU A 72 -3.95 -0.87 3.70
N ALA A 73 -3.44 -1.20 4.87
CA ALA A 73 -4.08 -2.09 5.82
C ALA A 73 -4.03 -1.50 7.23
N CYS A 74 -5.15 -1.60 7.94
CA CYS A 74 -5.19 -1.15 9.32
C CYS A 74 -6.22 -1.90 10.15
N ASP A 75 -6.08 -1.85 11.48
CA ASP A 75 -7.23 -2.00 12.37
C ASP A 75 -7.96 -0.65 12.42
N PRO A 76 -9.19 -0.52 11.87
CA PRO A 76 -9.86 0.78 11.75
C PRO A 76 -10.24 1.40 13.11
N ARG A 77 -10.03 0.70 14.24
CA ARG A 77 -10.14 1.24 15.60
C ARG A 77 -8.93 2.08 16.03
N HIS A 78 -7.81 1.97 15.33
CA HIS A 78 -6.53 2.57 15.71
C HIS A 78 -6.08 3.65 14.71
N ILE A 79 -7.03 4.23 13.98
CA ILE A 79 -6.84 5.40 13.13
C ILE A 79 -7.94 6.40 13.45
N GLU A 80 -7.60 7.69 13.39
CA GLU A 80 -8.58 8.76 13.38
C GLU A 80 -9.12 8.94 11.95
N LYS A 81 -8.22 8.85 10.96
CA LYS A 81 -8.53 8.93 9.53
C LYS A 81 -7.57 8.09 8.68
N PRO A 82 -7.95 7.69 7.45
CA PRO A 82 -7.12 6.86 6.58
C PRO A 82 -5.70 7.39 6.34
N SER A 83 -5.52 8.71 6.25
CA SER A 83 -4.18 9.31 6.04
C SER A 83 -3.20 9.05 7.18
N ASP A 84 -3.63 8.57 8.34
CA ASP A 84 -2.74 8.13 9.43
C ASP A 84 -1.82 6.98 9.00
N LEU A 85 -2.14 6.31 7.89
CA LEU A 85 -1.31 5.26 7.27
C LEU A 85 -0.15 5.83 6.43
N ALA A 86 -0.13 7.14 6.14
CA ALA A 86 0.86 7.77 5.29
C ALA A 86 2.31 7.55 5.75
N GLU A 87 2.55 7.60 7.06
CA GLU A 87 3.86 7.33 7.67
C GLU A 87 4.37 5.90 7.45
N ARG A 88 3.49 4.99 7.03
CA ARG A 88 3.78 3.59 6.69
C ARG A 88 3.78 3.32 5.21
N LEU A 89 3.70 4.34 4.34
CA LEU A 89 3.93 4.17 2.91
C LEU A 89 5.34 3.59 2.68
N PRO A 90 5.51 2.66 1.73
CA PRO A 90 6.83 2.15 1.35
C PRO A 90 7.72 3.29 0.84
N LYS A 91 9.04 3.08 0.87
CA LYS A 91 10.03 4.14 0.59
C LYS A 91 9.80 4.84 -0.75
N VAL A 92 9.37 4.09 -1.76
CA VAL A 92 9.03 4.55 -3.11
C VAL A 92 7.84 5.53 -3.20
N LEU A 93 7.05 5.68 -2.14
CA LEU A 93 5.87 6.56 -2.11
C LEU A 93 5.88 7.58 -0.99
N ILE A 94 6.60 7.34 0.12
CA ILE A 94 6.45 8.16 1.33
C ILE A 94 6.82 9.64 1.12
N HIS A 95 7.85 9.94 0.33
CA HIS A 95 8.22 11.33 0.01
C HIS A 95 7.31 11.96 -1.06
N HIS A 96 6.58 11.13 -1.82
CA HIS A 96 5.60 11.57 -2.81
C HIS A 96 4.23 11.85 -2.19
N ASN A 97 4.06 11.70 -0.88
CA ASN A 97 2.80 12.07 -0.22
C ASN A 97 2.70 13.60 -0.03
N VAL A 98 2.67 14.34 -1.13
CA VAL A 98 2.56 15.80 -1.20
C VAL A 98 1.46 16.21 -2.19
N SER A 99 0.94 17.43 -2.05
CA SER A 99 -0.10 17.94 -2.95
C SER A 99 0.35 17.88 -4.42
N GLY A 100 -0.54 17.39 -5.29
CA GLY A 100 -0.26 17.18 -6.72
C GLY A 100 0.10 15.73 -7.07
N GLU A 101 0.58 14.94 -6.12
CA GLU A 101 0.94 13.54 -6.35
C GLU A 101 -0.27 12.59 -6.21
N PRO A 102 -0.32 11.50 -7.00
CA PRO A 102 -1.46 10.57 -6.98
C PRO A 102 -1.69 9.87 -5.63
N VAL A 103 -0.62 9.49 -4.90
CA VAL A 103 -0.76 8.86 -3.58
C VAL A 103 -1.38 9.80 -2.54
N HIS A 104 -1.04 11.09 -2.59
CA HIS A 104 -1.65 12.11 -1.74
C HIS A 104 -3.12 12.33 -2.10
N ALA A 105 -3.45 12.34 -3.39
CA ALA A 105 -4.83 12.45 -3.85
C ALA A 105 -5.69 11.26 -3.37
N LEU A 106 -5.16 10.02 -3.42
CA LEU A 106 -5.83 8.84 -2.88
C LEU A 106 -6.12 8.97 -1.37
N LEU A 107 -5.12 9.35 -0.58
CA LEU A 107 -5.27 9.50 0.87
C LEU A 107 -6.25 10.63 1.22
N THR A 108 -6.21 11.74 0.49
CA THR A 108 -7.16 12.86 0.65
C THR A 108 -8.59 12.42 0.33
N ALA A 109 -8.80 11.69 -0.77
CA ALA A 109 -10.10 11.15 -1.13
C ALA A 109 -10.61 10.17 -0.07
N ALA A 110 -9.73 9.31 0.46
CA ALA A 110 -10.06 8.36 1.52
C ALA A 110 -10.47 9.09 2.81
N ASP A 111 -9.75 10.13 3.23
CA ASP A 111 -10.14 10.97 4.37
C ASP A 111 -11.53 11.60 4.18
N HIS A 112 -11.81 12.15 3.00
CA HIS A 112 -13.10 12.74 2.69
C HIS A 112 -14.25 11.71 2.74
N ALA A 113 -14.05 10.55 2.12
CA ALA A 113 -15.02 9.45 2.14
C ALA A 113 -15.22 8.89 3.57
N TRP A 114 -14.15 8.81 4.37
CA TRP A 114 -14.21 8.37 5.76
C TRP A 114 -15.00 9.34 6.64
N ALA A 115 -14.82 10.64 6.44
CA ALA A 115 -15.58 11.69 7.12
C ALA A 115 -17.08 11.61 6.76
N ALA A 116 -17.40 11.48 5.47
CA ALA A 116 -18.78 11.31 5.00
C ALA A 116 -19.45 10.03 5.55
N ALA A 117 -18.67 8.97 5.77
CA ALA A 117 -19.16 7.71 6.34
C ALA A 117 -19.34 7.72 7.86
N ALA A 118 -19.21 8.85 8.56
CA ALA A 118 -19.24 8.93 10.03
C ALA A 118 -20.47 8.26 10.67
N GLY A 119 -21.65 8.39 10.04
CA GLY A 119 -22.90 7.78 10.50
C GLY A 119 -22.87 6.24 10.57
N GLN A 120 -21.98 5.60 9.82
CA GLN A 120 -21.80 4.14 9.81
C GLN A 120 -21.07 3.62 11.06
N SER A 121 -20.51 4.52 11.89
CA SER A 121 -19.81 4.14 13.13
C SER A 121 -20.73 3.41 14.13
N VAL A 122 -22.05 3.60 14.05
CA VAL A 122 -23.04 2.87 14.88
C VAL A 122 -23.00 1.36 14.64
N PHE A 123 -22.56 0.94 13.45
CA PHE A 123 -22.36 -0.46 13.07
C PHE A 123 -20.90 -0.92 13.26
N GLY A 124 -20.08 -0.08 13.87
CA GLY A 124 -18.68 -0.30 14.15
C GLY A 124 -17.71 0.20 13.06
N PRO A 125 -16.42 0.32 13.39
CA PRO A 125 -15.42 0.97 12.54
C PRO A 125 -15.13 0.19 11.24
N ARG A 126 -15.36 -1.12 11.23
CA ARG A 126 -15.28 -1.93 10.00
C ARG A 126 -16.43 -1.65 9.03
N ALA A 127 -17.63 -1.36 9.53
CA ALA A 127 -18.75 -0.96 8.69
C ALA A 127 -18.48 0.42 8.07
N ARG A 128 -17.96 1.35 8.86
CA ARG A 128 -17.48 2.65 8.37
C ARG A 128 -16.39 2.50 7.30
N TRP A 129 -15.40 1.62 7.50
CA TRP A 129 -14.37 1.35 6.49
C TRP A 129 -14.97 0.85 5.17
N ARG A 130 -15.87 -0.14 5.21
CA ARG A 130 -16.55 -0.64 4.00
C ARG A 130 -17.36 0.43 3.28
N ALA A 131 -18.04 1.30 4.03
CA ALA A 131 -18.79 2.42 3.44
C ALA A 131 -17.86 3.43 2.77
N MET A 132 -16.70 3.74 3.39
CA MET A 132 -15.66 4.56 2.77
C MET A 132 -15.16 3.92 1.45
N LEU A 133 -14.86 2.61 1.43
CA LEU A 133 -14.44 1.93 0.20
C LEU A 133 -15.51 1.99 -0.90
N THR A 134 -16.78 1.86 -0.53
CA THR A 134 -17.91 1.98 -1.46
C THR A 134 -17.96 3.39 -2.05
N ALA A 135 -17.88 4.42 -1.20
CA ALA A 135 -17.86 5.82 -1.66
C ALA A 135 -16.66 6.15 -2.56
N LEU A 136 -15.48 5.57 -2.28
CA LEU A 136 -14.31 5.72 -3.16
C LEU A 136 -14.55 5.07 -4.53
N ALA A 137 -15.12 3.87 -4.56
CA ALA A 137 -15.45 3.17 -5.80
C ALA A 137 -16.51 3.95 -6.61
N ASP A 138 -17.54 4.47 -5.95
CA ASP A 138 -18.58 5.30 -6.57
C ASP A 138 -18.01 6.61 -7.14
N ALA A 139 -16.95 7.15 -6.51
CA ALA A 139 -16.20 8.30 -6.99
C ALA A 139 -15.19 7.96 -8.11
N GLY A 140 -15.15 6.70 -8.58
CA GLY A 140 -14.31 6.25 -9.69
C GLY A 140 -12.89 5.81 -9.29
N VAL A 141 -12.56 5.75 -8.01
CA VAL A 141 -11.28 5.17 -7.57
C VAL A 141 -11.33 3.65 -7.81
N PRO A 142 -10.33 3.04 -8.49
CA PRO A 142 -10.32 1.63 -8.83
C PRO A 142 -9.95 0.74 -7.61
N VAL A 143 -10.75 0.82 -6.55
CA VAL A 143 -10.59 0.02 -5.35
C VAL A 143 -10.85 -1.45 -5.65
N GLN A 144 -9.92 -2.33 -5.29
CA GLN A 144 -10.15 -3.76 -5.44
C GLN A 144 -11.27 -4.23 -4.49
N PRO A 145 -12.28 -4.97 -4.98
CA PRO A 145 -13.35 -5.48 -4.13
C PRO A 145 -12.81 -6.45 -3.08
N GLN A 146 -13.18 -6.23 -1.83
CA GLN A 146 -12.82 -7.13 -0.75
C GLN A 146 -13.70 -8.39 -0.79
N ARG A 147 -13.16 -9.49 -1.33
CA ARG A 147 -13.90 -10.75 -1.55
C ARG A 147 -14.18 -11.56 -0.28
N ARG A 148 -13.46 -11.30 0.82
CA ARG A 148 -13.60 -12.03 2.10
C ARG A 148 -13.72 -11.05 3.26
N SER A 149 -14.53 -11.43 4.25
CA SER A 149 -14.53 -10.73 5.54
C SER A 149 -13.20 -11.00 6.24
N ILE A 150 -12.48 -9.93 6.56
CA ILE A 150 -11.21 -9.98 7.26
C ILE A 150 -11.24 -8.99 8.41
N ARG A 151 -10.35 -9.19 9.38
CA ARG A 151 -10.27 -8.38 10.59
C ARG A 151 -9.90 -6.92 10.27
N ASP A 152 -9.00 -6.74 9.33
CA ASP A 152 -8.39 -5.47 8.98
C ASP A 152 -9.19 -4.76 7.89
N GLY A 153 -9.19 -3.43 7.92
CA GLY A 153 -9.63 -2.63 6.79
C GLY A 153 -8.52 -2.62 5.73
N LEU A 154 -8.83 -3.10 4.53
CA LEU A 154 -7.94 -3.01 3.38
C LEU A 154 -8.44 -1.98 2.39
N LEU A 155 -7.53 -1.20 1.82
CA LEU A 155 -7.72 -0.38 0.63
C LEU A 155 -6.61 -0.77 -0.35
N THR A 156 -6.97 -1.48 -1.42
CA THR A 156 -6.02 -1.87 -2.47
C THR A 156 -6.40 -1.20 -3.77
N VAL A 157 -5.42 -0.61 -4.46
CA VAL A 157 -5.58 -0.01 -5.79
C VAL A 157 -4.46 -0.48 -6.73
N PRO A 158 -4.70 -0.55 -8.06
CA PRO A 158 -3.65 -0.77 -9.04
C PRO A 158 -2.53 0.24 -8.89
N TRP A 159 -1.28 -0.16 -9.12
CA TRP A 159 -0.10 0.69 -8.97
C TRP A 159 -0.22 1.99 -9.78
N ALA A 160 -0.76 1.93 -11.00
CA ALA A 160 -0.99 3.08 -11.86
C ALA A 160 -1.82 4.20 -11.21
N THR A 161 -2.61 3.89 -10.18
CA THR A 161 -3.41 4.87 -9.42
C THR A 161 -2.55 5.77 -8.52
N VAL A 162 -1.36 5.28 -8.14
CA VAL A 162 -0.50 5.90 -7.11
C VAL A 162 0.95 6.08 -7.53
N ALA A 163 1.30 5.63 -8.74
CA ALA A 163 2.64 5.78 -9.28
C ALA A 163 3.06 7.26 -9.23
N PRO A 164 4.26 7.57 -8.70
CA PRO A 164 4.76 8.94 -8.70
C PRO A 164 4.76 9.53 -10.10
N ARG A 165 4.46 10.83 -10.21
CA ARG A 165 4.59 11.51 -11.50
C ARG A 165 6.07 11.57 -11.91
N PRO A 166 6.37 11.50 -13.21
CA PRO A 166 7.72 11.81 -13.67
C PRO A 166 8.05 13.24 -13.28
N ASP A 167 9.26 13.48 -12.76
CA ASP A 167 9.80 14.83 -12.64
C ASP A 167 9.81 15.47 -14.04
N LEU A 168 9.12 16.61 -14.20
CA LEU A 168 9.04 17.38 -15.45
C LEU A 168 10.32 18.15 -15.73
#